data_AF-A0A267MQ10-F1
#
_entry.id   AF-A0A267MQ10-F1
#
_cell.length_a   1.000
_cell.length_b   1.000
_cell.length_c   1.000
_cell.angle_alpha   90.00
_cell.angle_beta   90.00
_cell.angle_gamma   90.00
#
_symmetry.space_group_name_H-M   'P 1'
#
loop_
_entity.id
_entity.type
_entity.pdbx_description
1 polymer ?
#
loop_
_entity_poly.entity_id
_entity_poly.type
_entity_poly.pdbx_seq_one_letter_code
_entity_poly.pdbx_strand_id
1 'polypeptide(L)'
;MYEEKFLNRWSKIRKYGIVMYMLLIGLCGGTGGFVFTGGTQFFTTGYIGTGIWGATIGGFIGGTIGAYIDWKKKERKYEDLINQSKL
;
A
#
# COMPACT_ATOMS: atom_id res chain seq x y z
N MET A 1 1.56 20.37 -16.34
CA MET A 1 0.49 20.47 -15.30
C MET A 1 0.29 19.18 -14.48
N TYR A 2 0.28 17.98 -15.09
CA TYR A 2 0.10 16.72 -14.33
C TYR A 2 1.34 16.38 -13.46
N GLU A 3 2.53 16.70 -13.96
CA GLU A 3 3.81 16.46 -13.27
C GLU A 3 3.98 17.32 -12.02
N GLU A 4 3.67 18.62 -12.08
CA GLU A 4 3.69 19.50 -10.90
C GLU A 4 2.71 19.05 -9.81
N LYS A 5 1.50 18.62 -10.20
CA LYS A 5 0.51 18.06 -9.26
C LYS A 5 1.04 16.78 -8.60
N PHE A 6 1.73 15.93 -9.36
CA PHE A 6 2.40 14.74 -8.83
C PHE A 6 3.54 15.12 -7.87
N LEU A 7 4.45 16.01 -8.26
CA LEU A 7 5.57 16.46 -7.43
C LEU A 7 5.10 17.05 -6.11
N ASN A 8 4.07 17.90 -6.12
CA ASN A 8 3.55 18.53 -4.92
C ASN A 8 2.86 17.50 -3.99
N ARG A 9 2.06 16.57 -4.53
CA ARG A 9 1.44 15.50 -3.73
C ARG A 9 2.48 14.52 -3.19
N TRP A 10 3.41 14.08 -4.02
CA TRP A 10 4.44 13.10 -3.64
C TRP A 10 5.43 13.69 -2.64
N SER A 11 5.80 14.96 -2.78
CA SER A 11 6.59 15.72 -1.79
C SER A 11 5.96 15.69 -0.39
N LYS A 12 4.63 15.88 -0.29
CA LYS A 12 3.92 15.79 0.99
C LYS A 12 3.93 14.37 1.56
N ILE A 13 3.70 13.37 0.72
CA ILE A 13 3.68 11.95 1.13
C ILE A 13 5.07 11.49 1.57
N ARG A 14 6.15 11.91 0.89
CA ARG A 14 7.52 11.51 1.21
C ARG A 14 7.95 11.91 2.62
N LYS A 15 7.39 13.01 3.16
CA LYS A 15 7.72 13.50 4.52
C LYS A 15 7.36 12.51 5.62
N TYR A 16 6.35 11.67 5.41
CA TYR A 16 5.94 10.63 6.35
C TYR A 16 6.83 9.38 6.28
N GLY A 17 7.70 9.30 5.27
CA GLY A 17 8.64 8.20 5.08
C GLY A 17 8.00 6.92 4.53
N ILE A 18 8.86 6.01 4.11
CA ILE A 18 8.46 4.74 3.49
C ILE A 18 7.71 3.84 4.47
N VAL A 19 8.05 3.87 5.76
CA VAL A 19 7.45 3.04 6.81
C VAL A 19 5.97 3.36 6.97
N MET A 20 5.60 4.64 7.05
CA MET A 20 4.22 5.06 7.23
C MET A 20 3.38 4.77 5.97
N TYR A 21 3.97 4.89 4.78
CA TYR A 21 3.34 4.51 3.52
C TYR A 21 3.07 3.00 3.43
N MET A 22 4.05 2.18 3.81
CA MET A 22 3.94 0.72 3.85
C MET A 22 2.89 0.25 4.86
N LEU A 23 2.79 0.92 6.01
CA LEU A 23 1.76 0.63 7.02
C LEU A 23 0.37 0.96 6.51
N LEU A 24 0.17 2.11 5.86
CA LEU A 24 -1.14 2.50 5.32
C LEU A 24 -1.62 1.55 4.22
N ILE A 25 -0.75 1.19 3.27
CA ILE A 25 -1.11 0.28 2.19
C ILE A 25 -1.23 -1.16 2.69
N GLY A 26 -0.36 -1.59 3.62
CA GLY A 26 -0.45 -2.89 4.28
C GLY A 26 -1.75 -3.04 5.06
N LEU A 27 -2.17 -2.02 5.83
CA LEU A 27 -3.44 -2.01 6.56
C LEU A 27 -4.64 -2.07 5.60
N CYS A 28 -4.62 -1.34 4.48
CA CYS A 28 -5.64 -1.45 3.45
C CYS A 28 -5.68 -2.85 2.81
N GLY A 29 -4.51 -3.46 2.55
CA GLY A 29 -4.41 -4.82 2.02
C GLY A 29 -4.92 -5.88 3.01
N GLY A 30 -4.56 -5.75 4.29
CA GLY A 30 -5.00 -6.63 5.36
C GLY A 30 -6.50 -6.52 5.66
N THR A 31 -7.04 -5.31 5.71
CA THR A 31 -8.49 -5.08 5.87
C THR A 31 -9.27 -5.55 4.65
N GLY A 32 -8.76 -5.36 3.43
CA GLY A 32 -9.35 -5.93 2.22
C GLY A 32 -9.41 -7.46 2.28
N GLY A 33 -8.34 -8.10 2.74
CA GLY A 33 -8.31 -9.55 3.00
C GLY A 33 -9.35 -9.98 4.03
N PHE A 34 -9.44 -9.25 5.16
CA PHE A 34 -10.39 -9.52 6.24
C PHE A 34 -11.85 -9.37 5.82
N VAL A 35 -12.19 -8.35 5.03
CA VAL A 35 -13.57 -8.15 4.54
C VAL A 35 -13.95 -9.25 3.53
N PHE A 36 -13.01 -9.63 2.66
CA PHE A 36 -13.28 -10.63 1.62
C PHE A 36 -13.42 -12.05 2.20
N THR A 37 -12.56 -12.43 3.15
CA THR A 37 -12.63 -13.75 3.82
C THR A 37 -13.64 -13.78 4.97
N GLY A 38 -13.73 -12.72 5.78
CA GLY A 38 -14.74 -12.60 6.82
C GLY A 38 -16.16 -12.59 6.24
N GLY A 39 -16.41 -11.80 5.18
CA GLY A 39 -17.72 -11.73 4.53
C GLY A 39 -18.15 -13.04 3.86
N THR A 40 -17.21 -13.87 3.38
CA THR A 40 -17.53 -15.17 2.78
C THR A 40 -17.61 -16.31 3.80
N GLN A 41 -16.85 -16.26 4.90
CA GLN A 41 -16.81 -17.34 5.90
C GLN A 41 -17.86 -17.21 7.00
N PHE A 42 -18.36 -16.00 7.30
CA PHE A 42 -19.48 -15.83 8.25
C PHE A 42 -20.78 -16.51 7.78
N PHE A 43 -20.94 -16.74 6.47
CA PHE A 43 -22.14 -17.39 5.91
C PHE A 43 -22.08 -18.92 5.89
N THR A 44 -20.91 -19.56 6.07
CA THR A 44 -20.77 -20.97 5.66
C THR A 44 -20.53 -21.96 6.79
N THR A 45 -19.66 -21.76 7.79
CA THR A 45 -19.37 -22.85 8.74
C THR A 45 -18.51 -22.42 9.91
N GLY A 46 -18.85 -22.84 11.14
CA GLY A 46 -18.19 -22.54 12.43
C GLY A 46 -16.75 -23.07 12.62
N TYR A 47 -15.90 -22.98 11.59
CA TYR A 47 -14.47 -23.32 11.61
C TYR A 47 -13.63 -22.08 11.22
N ILE A 48 -13.85 -20.95 11.91
CA ILE A 48 -13.65 -19.59 11.33
C ILE A 48 -12.36 -18.88 11.80
N GLY A 49 -11.60 -19.44 12.75
CA GLY A 49 -10.46 -18.73 13.35
C GLY A 49 -9.25 -18.57 12.43
N THR A 50 -8.66 -19.67 11.97
CA THR A 50 -7.29 -19.69 11.42
C THR A 50 -7.16 -19.21 9.97
N GLY A 51 -8.17 -19.43 9.13
CA GLY A 51 -8.15 -19.02 7.72
C GLY A 51 -8.19 -17.49 7.52
N ILE A 52 -8.96 -16.78 8.35
CA ILE A 52 -9.11 -15.32 8.31
C ILE A 52 -7.78 -14.63 8.66
N TRP A 53 -7.09 -15.12 9.69
CA TRP A 53 -5.77 -14.60 10.07
C TRP A 53 -4.74 -14.84 8.97
N GLY A 54 -4.77 -16.00 8.31
CA GLY A 54 -3.89 -16.29 7.17
C GLY A 54 -4.09 -15.33 6.00
N ALA A 55 -5.34 -15.06 5.61
CA ALA A 55 -5.66 -14.12 4.53
C ALA A 55 -5.35 -12.67 4.89
N THR A 56 -5.55 -12.29 6.15
CA THR A 56 -5.25 -10.95 6.66
C THR A 56 -3.74 -10.70 6.69
N ILE A 57 -2.95 -11.65 7.19
CA ILE A 57 -1.48 -11.57 7.22
C ILE A 57 -0.93 -11.63 5.80
N GLY A 58 -1.46 -12.51 4.95
CA GLY A 58 -1.07 -12.60 3.53
C GLY A 58 -1.36 -11.30 2.77
N GLY A 59 -2.55 -10.72 2.97
CA GLY A 59 -2.93 -9.43 2.39
C GLY A 59 -2.09 -8.26 2.91
N PHE A 60 -1.73 -8.28 4.20
CA PHE A 60 -0.84 -7.30 4.80
C PHE A 60 0.57 -7.39 4.20
N ILE A 61 1.17 -8.58 4.18
CA ILE A 61 2.52 -8.80 3.63
C ILE A 61 2.56 -8.46 2.14
N GLY A 62 1.59 -8.95 1.36
CA GLY A 62 1.48 -8.65 -0.07
C GLY A 62 1.30 -7.14 -0.34
N GLY A 63 0.46 -6.48 0.46
CA GLY A 63 0.25 -5.04 0.41
C GLY A 63 1.53 -4.25 0.77
N THR A 64 2.25 -4.67 1.79
CA THR A 64 3.51 -4.04 2.22
C THR A 64 4.61 -4.18 1.18
N ILE A 65 4.78 -5.36 0.56
CA ILE A 65 5.76 -5.59 -0.50
C ILE A 65 5.39 -4.76 -1.75
N GLY A 66 4.12 -4.77 -2.15
CA GLY A 66 3.64 -3.95 -3.27
C GLY A 66 3.86 -2.45 -3.03
N ALA A 67 3.59 -1.98 -1.81
CA ALA A 67 3.84 -0.59 -1.41
C ALA A 67 5.31 -0.21 -1.49
N TYR A 68 6.22 -1.11 -1.10
CA TYR A 68 7.66 -0.88 -1.20
C TYR A 68 8.12 -0.71 -2.66
N ILE A 69 7.68 -1.61 -3.54
CA ILE A 69 8.02 -1.56 -4.97
C ILE A 69 7.45 -0.29 -5.61
N ASP A 70 6.18 0.04 -5.32
CA ASP A 70 5.53 1.24 -5.84
C ASP A 70 6.18 2.53 -5.31
N TRP A 71 6.58 2.55 -4.03
CA TRP A 71 7.36 3.65 -3.46
C TRP A 71 8.66 3.87 -4.22
N LYS A 72 9.45 2.80 -4.44
CA LYS A 72 10.72 2.88 -5.20
C LYS A 72 10.52 3.35 -6.63
N LYS A 73 9.41 3.00 -7.27
CA LYS A 73 9.08 3.46 -8.62
C LYS A 73 8.73 4.95 -8.65
N LYS A 74 7.93 5.41 -7.69
CA LYS A 74 7.54 6.83 -7.56
C LYS A 74 8.70 7.72 -7.11
N GLU A 75 9.60 7.21 -6.27
CA GLU A 75 10.82 7.90 -5.84
C GLU A 75 11.74 8.18 -7.04
N ARG A 76 12.02 7.16 -7.87
CA ARG A 76 12.79 7.34 -9.12
C ARG A 76 12.15 8.37 -10.05
N LYS A 77 10.84 8.25 -10.30
CA LYS A 77 10.12 9.22 -11.14
C LYS A 77 10.20 10.66 -10.59
N TYR A 78 10.16 10.82 -9.27
CA TYR A 78 10.29 12.13 -8.63
C TYR A 78 11.71 12.71 -8.79
N GLU A 79 12.75 11.89 -8.64
CA GLU A 79 14.14 12.29 -8.85
C GLU A 79 14.40 12.69 -10.32
N ASP A 80 13.89 11.93 -11.28
CA ASP A 80 14.01 12.24 -12.71
C ASP A 80 13.37 13.61 -13.03
N LEU A 81 12.15 13.86 -12.55
CA LEU A 81 11.44 15.12 -12.78
C LEU A 81 12.11 16.33 -12.09
N ILE A 82 12.71 16.12 -10.92
CA ILE A 82 13.49 17.18 -10.26
C ILE A 82 14.79 17.46 -11.00
N ASN A 83 15.49 16.44 -11.48
CA ASN A 83 16.73 16.63 -12.22
C ASN A 83 16.48 17.29 -13.57
N GLN A 84 15.39 16.96 -14.26
CA GLN A 84 14.99 17.62 -15.50
C GLN A 84 14.56 19.08 -15.31
N SER A 85 13.95 19.43 -14.17
CA SER A 85 13.54 20.81 -13.88
C SER A 85 14.65 21.71 -13.34
N LYS A 86 15.81 21.12 -12.96
CA LYS A 86 17.01 21.85 -12.53
C LYS A 86 18.03 22.09 -13.67
N LEU A 87 17.81 21.48 -14.83
CA LEU A 87 18.50 21.77 -16.09
C LEU A 87 17.85 22.98 -16.77
#